data_AF-A0A7C1EUU4-F1
#
_entry.id   AF-A0A7C1EUU4-F1
#
_cell.length_a   1.000
_cell.length_b   1.000
_cell.length_c   1.000
_cell.angle_alpha   90.00
_cell.angle_beta   90.00
_cell.angle_gamma   90.00
#
_symmetry.space_group_name_H-M   'P 1'
#
loop_
_entity.id
_entity.type
_entity.pdbx_description
1 polymer ?
#
loop_
_entity_poly.entity_id
_entity_poly.type
_entity_poly.pdbx_seq_one_letter_code
_entity_poly.pdbx_strand_id
1 'polypeptide(L)' 'KRNEPAYIPLVVEKLAAILGCTKEEMAGITSANAARAFGI' A
#
# COMPACT_ATOMS: atom_id res chain seq x y z
N LYS A 1 8.74 19.10 -0.44
CA LYS A 1 9.24 18.16 -1.49
C LYS A 1 8.02 17.69 -2.30
N ARG A 2 8.10 17.55 -3.63
CA ARG A 2 6.95 17.11 -4.45
C ARG A 2 6.63 15.64 -4.12
N ASN A 3 5.34 15.31 -4.02
CA ASN A 3 4.90 13.93 -3.82
C ASN A 3 4.94 13.18 -5.16
N GLU A 4 5.42 11.93 -5.16
CA GLU A 4 5.62 11.10 -6.33
C GLU A 4 5.19 9.65 -6.05
N PRO A 5 4.75 8.88 -7.07
CA PRO A 5 4.36 7.47 -6.91
C PRO A 5 5.45 6.59 -6.29
N ALA A 6 6.72 6.95 -6.45
CA ALA A 6 7.85 6.27 -5.83
C ALA A 6 7.80 6.27 -4.28
N TYR A 7 6.92 7.07 -3.66
CA TYR A 7 6.70 7.07 -2.22
C TYR A 7 5.61 6.09 -1.75
N ILE A 8 4.90 5.40 -2.65
CA ILE A 8 3.92 4.36 -2.30
C ILE A 8 4.54 3.30 -1.35
N PRO A 9 5.78 2.79 -1.56
CA PRO A 9 6.39 1.85 -0.63
C PRO A 9 6.53 2.39 0.80
N LEU A 10 6.83 3.68 0.97
CA LEU A 10 6.93 4.32 2.29
C LEU A 10 5.58 4.39 3.00
N VAL A 11 4.49 4.54 2.24
CA VAL A 11 3.13 4.53 2.79
C VAL A 11 2.75 3.11 3.22
N VAL A 12 3.03 2.11 2.37
CA VAL A 12 2.78 0.69 2.67
C VAL A 12 3.52 0.26 3.94
N GLU A 13 4.78 0.62 4.08
CA GLU A 13 5.59 0.28 5.26
C GLU A 13 5.00 0.89 6.55
N LYS A 14 4.58 2.16 6.50
CA LYS A 14 3.93 2.82 7.64
C LYS A 14 2.60 2.19 8.01
N LEU A 15 1.77 1.86 7.02
CA LEU A 15 0.49 1.20 7.26
C LEU A 15 0.68 -0.19 7.86
N ALA A 16 1.64 -0.97 7.35
CA ALA A 16 1.98 -2.29 7.86
C ALA A 16 2.42 -2.23 9.32
N ALA A 17 3.28 -1.26 9.68
CA ALA A 17 3.70 -1.04 11.06
C ALA A 17 2.56 -0.65 12.01
N ILE A 18 1.64 0.22 11.56
CA ILE A 18 0.47 0.64 12.36
C ILE A 18 -0.50 -0.52 12.58
N LEU A 19 -0.69 -1.38 11.57
CA LEU A 19 -1.69 -2.44 11.57
C LEU A 19 -1.16 -3.80 12.00
N GLY A 20 0.14 -3.90 12.30
CA GLY A 20 0.76 -5.13 12.82
C GLY A 20 0.83 -6.27 11.80
N CYS A 21 1.04 -5.96 10.52
CA CYS A 21 1.24 -6.95 9.46
C CYS A 21 2.56 -6.71 8.70
N THR A 22 2.91 -7.59 7.78
CA THR A 22 4.06 -7.40 6.90
C THR A 22 3.77 -6.39 5.79
N LYS A 23 4.82 -5.80 5.20
CA LYS A 23 4.68 -4.89 4.06
C LYS A 23 4.15 -5.61 2.82
N GLU A 24 4.50 -6.88 2.63
CA GLU A 24 4.03 -7.74 1.55
C GLU A 24 2.52 -8.01 1.67
N GLU A 25 2.04 -8.36 2.87
CA GLU A 25 0.60 -8.53 3.12
C GLU A 25 -0.16 -7.23 2.87
N MET A 26 0.35 -6.09 3.37
CA MET A 26 -0.28 -4.78 3.16
C MET A 26 -0.33 -4.42 1.67
N ALA A 27 0.75 -4.66 0.93
CA ALA A 27 0.79 -4.44 -0.52
C ALA A 27 -0.23 -5.32 -1.25
N GLY A 28 -0.35 -6.61 -0.86
CA GLY A 28 -1.32 -7.53 -1.44
C GLY A 28 -2.78 -7.10 -1.19
N ILE A 29 -3.11 -6.79 0.06
CA ILE A 29 -4.45 -6.33 0.46
C ILE A 29 -4.84 -5.05 -0.30
N THR A 30 -3.95 -4.05 -0.31
CA THR A 30 -4.25 -2.76 -0.96
C THR A 30 -4.32 -2.88 -2.48
N SER A 31 -3.47 -3.70 -3.10
CA SER A 31 -3.52 -3.96 -4.54
C SER A 31 -4.81 -4.68 -4.94
N ALA A 32 -5.21 -5.72 -4.20
CA ALA A 32 -6.47 -6.43 -4.45
C ALA A 32 -7.70 -5.53 -4.26
N ASN A 33 -7.66 -4.61 -3.28
CA ASN A 33 -8.71 -3.62 -3.08
C ASN A 33 -8.75 -2.60 -4.23
N ALA A 34 -7.60 -2.13 -4.70
CA ALA A 34 -7.53 -1.22 -5.84
C ALA A 34 -8.07 -1.88 -7.11
N ALA A 35 -7.67 -3.13 -7.39
CA ALA A 35 -8.21 -3.95 -8.48
C ALA A 35 -9.74 -4.03 -8.44
N ARG A 36 -10.31 -4.36 -7.28
CA ARG A 36 -11.76 -4.42 -7.10
C ARG A 36 -12.46 -3.07 -7.24
N ALA A 37 -11.85 -1.99 -6.74
CA ALA A 37 -12.47 -0.67 -6.72
C ALA A 37 -12.41 0.04 -8.09
N PHE A 38 -11.31 -0.16 -8.82
CA PHE A 38 -11.03 0.52 -10.08
C PHE A 38 -11.17 -0.39 -11.31
N GLY A 39 -11.41 -1.69 -11.13
CA GLY A 39 -11.58 -2.65 -12.22
C GLY A 39 -10.30 -2.92 -13.01
N ILE A 40 -9.15 -2.92 -12.32
CA ILE A 40 -7.81 -3.15 -12.90
C ILE A 40 -7.23 -4.51 -12.51
#